data_AF-A0A088S8S5-F1
#
_entry.id   AF-A0A088S8S5-F1
#
_cell.length_a   1.000
_cell.length_b   1.000
_cell.length_c   1.000
_cell.angle_alpha   90.00
_cell.angle_beta   90.00
_cell.angle_gamma   90.00
#
_symmetry.space_group_name_H-M   'P 1'
#
loop_
_entity.id
_entity.type
_entity.pdbx_description
1 polymer ?
#
loop_
_entity_poly.entity_id
_entity_poly.type
_entity_poly.pdbx_seq_one_letter_code
_entity_poly.pdbx_strand_id
1 'polypeptide(L)'
;MAAVAEHTHLLLRMFRHPFSQQRGAAEQCLGAYRVTLNVRGWWHSVVVDDYFPITEGGCYIKYAHSRRDVRELWVSLLEKAYAKVRGGYSNIVTGDPLMALRDFTGWPCARYDIAHFNNIALASSSFASRLLRYDQHGFQVILHTAPRFDSAGPMLQTDIGISPAEAALPSIVEASGGGACAGASAARGLIAGMVYPVMRILRLSIDTLRAELTLFQVRNPWRDVAAWKGRWRCGSRLWKQWPHVAAACHMQECSHLDVNGDVTLSTDNLRDKSVAPPAPQAATTNACACRRNQYIWVEWSEVYRYFSGCGVVFRLPLHHEYRVKGVFEATCPSVCVRVSVVARTFIGAMLSIGDTVGARSLATNTGDTSPYPPIMLTLAREQDGVLHLVCNSQLDPDNPSARFTFMQTHDASLFYPLTPENSPYWLIPRVLAPQVPNAAAATDGGASAPAPDPPRLPYVLGLFQEEQAGENGWRAEFYHLPPTSAAFRNSTSFSLGSNVRAVVAMFQAKAPHAAFPKTYVNTEVSEREATPVDEFVGAAQTPR
;
A
#
# COMPACT_ATOMS: atom_id res chain seq x y z
N MET A 1 -0.96 4.22 8.24
CA MET A 1 -0.56 3.88 9.63
C MET A 1 -1.63 3.09 10.38
N ALA A 2 -2.88 3.58 10.49
CA ALA A 2 -3.94 2.82 11.18
C ALA A 2 -4.16 1.40 10.62
N ALA A 3 -4.12 1.22 9.29
CA ALA A 3 -4.20 -0.11 8.67
C ALA A 3 -3.06 -1.06 9.10
N VAL A 4 -1.85 -0.53 9.30
CA VAL A 4 -0.67 -1.33 9.71
C VAL A 4 -0.73 -1.66 11.20
N ALA A 5 -1.34 -0.79 12.01
CA ALA A 5 -1.51 -1.01 13.45
C ALA A 5 -2.37 -2.25 13.79
N GLU A 6 -3.19 -2.71 12.84
CA GLU A 6 -3.96 -3.96 13.00
C GLU A 6 -3.12 -5.22 12.90
N HIS A 7 -1.90 -5.08 12.39
CA HIS A 7 -0.96 -6.17 12.21
C HIS A 7 0.25 -5.94 13.09
N THR A 8 0.02 -5.99 14.42
CA THR A 8 1.02 -5.66 15.45
C THR A 8 2.36 -6.36 15.23
N HIS A 9 2.35 -7.62 14.79
CA HIS A 9 3.57 -8.37 14.50
C HIS A 9 4.39 -7.77 13.35
N LEU A 10 3.74 -7.28 12.29
CA LEU A 10 4.42 -6.59 11.18
C LEU A 10 4.91 -5.22 11.63
N LEU A 11 4.07 -4.47 12.34
CA LEU A 11 4.43 -3.16 12.87
C LEU A 11 5.68 -3.24 13.74
N LEU A 12 5.71 -4.18 14.69
CA LEU A 12 6.88 -4.38 15.57
C LEU A 12 8.14 -4.74 14.79
N ARG A 13 8.03 -5.50 13.70
CA ARG A 13 9.19 -5.84 12.85
C ARG A 13 9.79 -4.62 12.16
N MET A 14 8.98 -3.62 11.80
CA MET A 14 9.49 -2.38 11.17
C MET A 14 10.52 -1.67 12.07
N PHE A 15 10.37 -1.75 13.39
CA PHE A 15 11.25 -1.09 14.37
C PHE A 15 12.38 -1.98 14.90
N ARG A 16 12.51 -3.23 14.42
CA ARG A 16 13.60 -4.11 14.86
C ARG A 16 14.90 -3.72 14.19
N HIS A 17 15.97 -3.75 14.98
CA HIS A 17 17.32 -3.56 14.47
C HIS A 17 17.74 -4.78 13.61
N PRO A 18 18.39 -4.60 12.43
CA PRO A 18 18.74 -5.70 11.53
C PRO A 18 19.68 -6.76 12.12
N PHE A 19 20.60 -6.34 13.00
CA PHE A 19 21.63 -7.22 13.56
C PHE A 19 21.29 -7.81 14.94
N SER A 20 20.96 -6.99 15.95
CA SER A 20 20.59 -7.49 17.27
C SER A 20 19.73 -6.50 18.07
N GLN A 21 18.97 -7.04 19.03
CA GLN A 21 18.19 -6.23 19.97
C GLN A 21 19.08 -5.31 20.82
N GLN A 22 20.28 -5.76 21.21
CA GLN A 22 21.22 -4.99 22.02
C GLN A 22 21.69 -3.72 21.30
N ARG A 23 21.99 -3.81 19.99
CA ARG A 23 22.34 -2.64 19.19
C ARG A 23 21.17 -1.67 19.07
N GLY A 24 19.96 -2.18 18.86
CA GLY A 24 18.75 -1.35 18.87
C GLY A 24 18.52 -0.62 20.20
N ALA A 25 18.77 -1.29 21.33
CA ALA A 25 18.69 -0.66 22.65
C ALA A 25 19.76 0.42 22.84
N ALA A 26 20.99 0.17 22.39
CA ALA A 26 22.07 1.16 22.45
C ALA A 26 21.75 2.42 21.63
N GLU A 27 21.13 2.28 20.45
CA GLU A 27 20.66 3.41 19.65
C GLU A 27 19.57 4.20 20.36
N GLN A 28 18.61 3.51 20.98
CA GLN A 28 17.53 4.15 21.73
C GLN A 28 18.06 4.93 22.94
N CYS A 29 19.11 4.44 23.61
CA CYS A 29 19.79 5.19 24.67
C CYS A 29 20.42 6.50 24.19
N LEU A 30 20.68 6.63 22.88
CA LEU A 30 21.19 7.85 22.24
C LEU A 30 20.08 8.70 21.59
N GLY A 31 18.80 8.35 21.81
CA GLY A 31 17.66 9.03 21.16
C GLY A 31 17.50 8.69 19.67
N ALA A 32 18.16 7.63 19.18
CA ALA A 32 18.08 7.19 17.79
C ALA A 32 17.16 5.98 17.64
N TYR A 33 16.31 6.02 16.62
CA TYR A 33 15.28 5.02 16.35
C TYR A 33 15.33 4.58 14.89
N ARG A 34 15.12 3.28 14.64
CA ARG A 34 15.10 2.72 13.28
C ARG A 34 13.68 2.39 12.84
N VAL A 35 13.42 2.65 11.57
CA VAL A 35 12.21 2.23 10.88
C VAL A 35 12.59 1.61 9.54
N THR A 36 12.16 0.37 9.32
CA THR A 36 12.36 -0.35 8.07
C THR A 36 11.22 -0.06 7.10
N LEU A 37 11.54 0.44 5.92
CA LEU A 37 10.60 0.86 4.88
C LEU A 37 11.00 0.26 3.53
N ASN A 38 10.02 -0.12 2.71
CA ASN A 38 10.21 -0.58 1.34
C ASN A 38 10.13 0.59 0.36
N VAL A 39 11.23 1.32 0.17
CA VAL A 39 11.26 2.52 -0.67
C VAL A 39 11.54 2.14 -2.11
N ARG A 40 10.66 2.53 -3.04
CA ARG A 40 10.81 2.23 -4.49
C ARG A 40 11.02 0.73 -4.76
N GLY A 41 10.33 -0.10 -3.99
CA GLY A 41 10.47 -1.53 -4.10
C GLY A 41 11.71 -2.12 -3.41
N TRP A 42 12.57 -1.36 -2.72
CA TRP A 42 13.73 -1.91 -1.99
C TRP A 42 13.61 -1.68 -0.50
N TRP A 43 13.98 -2.65 0.35
CA TRP A 43 13.93 -2.44 1.80
C TRP A 43 15.14 -1.64 2.30
N HIS A 44 14.88 -0.62 3.09
CA HIS A 44 15.86 0.26 3.71
C HIS A 44 15.60 0.40 5.21
N SER A 45 16.67 0.52 6.00
CA SER A 45 16.59 0.90 7.41
C SER A 45 16.85 2.40 7.56
N VAL A 46 15.85 3.15 8.01
CA VAL A 46 15.91 4.60 8.18
C VAL A 46 16.10 4.92 9.66
N VAL A 47 17.19 5.62 10.00
CA VAL A 47 17.43 6.13 11.36
C VAL A 47 16.85 7.52 11.49
N VAL A 48 16.11 7.78 12.57
CA VAL A 48 15.59 9.09 12.96
C VAL A 48 15.86 9.34 14.44
N ASP A 49 16.10 10.59 14.81
CA ASP A 49 16.17 11.02 16.21
C ASP A 49 14.76 11.26 16.81
N ASP A 50 14.70 11.63 18.08
CA ASP A 50 13.49 11.95 18.87
C ASP A 50 13.07 13.43 18.86
N TYR A 51 13.68 14.30 18.04
CA TYR A 51 13.24 15.68 17.91
C TYR A 51 11.99 15.76 17.02
N PHE A 52 10.84 16.03 17.62
CA PHE A 52 9.57 16.17 16.90
C PHE A 52 9.16 17.63 16.74
N PRO A 53 8.56 18.00 15.58
CA PRO A 53 7.86 19.27 15.46
C PRO A 53 6.70 19.33 16.47
N ILE A 54 6.70 20.34 17.33
CA ILE A 54 5.65 20.61 18.31
C ILE A 54 4.77 21.77 17.84
N THR A 55 3.55 21.83 18.35
CA THR A 55 2.66 22.96 18.10
C THR A 55 3.10 24.22 18.82
N GLU A 56 2.62 25.36 18.34
CA GLU A 56 2.84 26.65 18.98
C GLU A 56 2.30 26.60 20.41
N GLY A 57 3.15 26.94 21.39
CA GLY A 57 2.87 26.73 22.82
C GLY A 57 3.37 25.41 23.41
N GLY A 58 3.87 24.48 22.59
CA GLY A 58 4.63 23.30 23.02
C GLY A 58 3.82 22.15 23.65
N CYS A 59 2.48 22.17 23.52
CA CYS A 59 1.62 21.23 24.25
C CYS A 59 1.52 19.83 23.62
N TYR A 60 1.77 19.67 22.31
CA TYR A 60 1.65 18.39 21.63
C TYR A 60 2.52 18.28 20.37
N ILE A 61 2.82 17.05 19.95
CA ILE A 61 3.46 16.74 18.67
C ILE A 61 2.52 17.21 17.54
N LYS A 62 3.04 18.04 16.64
CA LYS A 62 2.23 18.73 15.61
C LYS A 62 1.60 17.78 14.60
N TYR A 63 2.33 16.76 14.18
CA TYR A 63 1.91 15.83 13.13
C TYR A 63 1.31 14.55 13.72
N ALA A 64 1.38 13.40 13.05
CA ALA A 64 0.74 12.17 13.51
C ALA A 64 1.26 11.74 14.90
N HIS A 65 0.31 11.52 15.82
CA HIS A 65 0.58 11.09 17.19
C HIS A 65 -0.61 10.27 17.72
N SER A 66 -0.38 9.50 18.77
CA SER A 66 -1.48 8.85 19.50
C SER A 66 -2.22 9.90 20.33
N ARG A 67 -3.55 9.99 20.14
CA ARG A 67 -4.41 10.86 20.95
C ARG A 67 -4.68 10.30 22.35
N ARG A 68 -4.46 9.00 22.56
CA ARG A 68 -4.75 8.31 23.82
C ARG A 68 -3.56 8.34 24.76
N ASP A 69 -2.37 8.05 24.24
CA ASP A 69 -1.15 8.04 25.03
C ASP A 69 -0.01 8.68 24.24
N VAL A 70 0.39 9.87 24.66
CA VAL A 70 1.49 10.64 24.03
C VAL A 70 2.84 9.92 24.07
N ARG A 71 2.99 8.88 24.91
CA ARG A 71 4.20 8.05 24.99
C ARG A 71 4.25 6.98 23.90
N GLU A 72 3.16 6.76 23.16
CA GLU A 72 3.13 5.88 21.98
C GLU A 72 3.78 6.58 20.77
N LEU A 73 5.11 6.74 20.82
CA LEU A 73 5.88 7.49 19.83
C LEU A 73 6.00 6.79 18.46
N TRP A 74 5.61 5.52 18.35
CA TRP A 74 5.78 4.74 17.10
C TRP A 74 5.07 5.39 15.90
N VAL A 75 3.93 6.06 16.12
CA VAL A 75 3.19 6.76 15.06
C VAL A 75 4.02 7.92 14.52
N SER A 76 4.53 8.75 15.43
CA SER A 76 5.33 9.93 15.11
C SER A 76 6.68 9.55 14.50
N LEU A 77 7.32 8.49 15.00
CA LEU A 77 8.56 7.94 14.46
C LEU A 77 8.38 7.39 13.04
N LEU A 78 7.30 6.64 12.79
CA LEU A 78 7.00 6.09 11.46
C LEU A 78 6.76 7.21 10.45
N GLU A 79 5.94 8.20 10.81
CA GLU A 79 5.68 9.36 9.96
C GLU A 79 6.96 10.16 9.70
N LYS A 80 7.79 10.38 10.72
CA LYS A 80 9.08 11.08 10.59
C LYS A 80 10.04 10.34 9.66
N ALA A 81 10.17 9.02 9.80
CA ALA A 81 10.99 8.21 8.93
C ALA A 81 10.49 8.26 7.48
N TYR A 82 9.17 8.22 7.29
CA TYR A 82 8.55 8.35 5.98
C TYR A 82 8.78 9.73 5.36
N ALA A 83 8.59 10.80 6.14
CA ALA A 83 8.89 12.17 5.74
C ALA A 83 10.36 12.32 5.33
N LYS A 84 11.29 11.75 6.10
CA LYS A 84 12.74 11.77 5.78
C LYS A 84 13.03 11.12 4.43
N VAL A 85 12.45 9.95 4.15
CA VAL A 85 12.60 9.26 2.85
C VAL A 85 12.01 10.07 1.70
N ARG A 86 10.87 10.74 1.95
CA ARG A 86 10.16 11.55 0.96
C ARG A 86 10.67 13.00 0.86
N GLY A 87 11.72 13.37 1.60
CA GLY A 87 12.37 14.69 1.54
C GLY A 87 11.73 15.79 2.38
N GLY A 88 10.79 15.48 3.28
CA GLY A 88 10.21 16.40 4.25
C GLY A 88 8.74 16.13 4.54
N TYR A 89 8.24 16.69 5.65
CA TYR A 89 6.81 16.58 6.04
C TYR A 89 5.87 17.19 5.00
N SER A 90 6.30 18.27 4.31
CA SER A 90 5.52 18.90 3.24
C SER A 90 5.19 17.96 2.09
N ASN A 91 6.04 16.94 1.85
CA ASN A 91 5.92 16.03 0.71
C ASN A 91 5.04 14.82 1.01
N ILE A 92 4.51 14.71 2.24
CA ILE A 92 3.63 13.62 2.66
C ILE A 92 2.27 14.14 3.17
N VAL A 93 1.97 15.42 2.93
CA VAL A 93 0.67 16.03 3.27
C VAL A 93 -0.45 15.43 2.40
N THR A 94 -0.13 15.12 1.15
CA THR A 94 -1.03 14.54 0.15
C THR A 94 -0.35 13.33 -0.51
N GLY A 95 -1.13 12.39 -1.00
CA GLY A 95 -0.60 11.23 -1.73
C GLY A 95 -1.57 10.06 -1.79
N ASP A 96 -1.27 9.09 -2.64
CA ASP A 96 -1.99 7.83 -2.67
C ASP A 96 -1.71 7.02 -1.39
N PRO A 97 -2.71 6.73 -0.55
CA PRO A 97 -2.51 5.90 0.64
C PRO A 97 -2.03 4.48 0.34
N LEU A 98 -2.32 3.94 -0.84
CA LEU A 98 -1.81 2.63 -1.25
C LEU A 98 -0.31 2.65 -1.49
N MET A 99 0.25 3.77 -1.98
CA MET A 99 1.69 3.95 -2.08
C MET A 99 2.36 3.90 -0.70
N ALA A 100 1.79 4.60 0.29
CA ALA A 100 2.31 4.55 1.66
C ALA A 100 2.18 3.14 2.28
N LEU A 101 1.07 2.45 2.05
CA LEU A 101 0.90 1.07 2.54
C LEU A 101 1.88 0.10 1.88
N ARG A 102 2.15 0.30 0.58
CA ARG A 102 3.16 -0.45 -0.15
C ARG A 102 4.55 -0.18 0.39
N ASP A 103 4.90 1.07 0.69
CA ASP A 103 6.19 1.39 1.31
C ASP A 103 6.32 0.83 2.74
N PHE A 104 5.21 0.71 3.48
CA PHE A 104 5.23 0.16 4.84
C PHE A 104 5.29 -1.37 4.86
N THR A 105 4.74 -2.04 3.85
CA THR A 105 4.53 -3.50 3.85
C THR A 105 5.36 -4.25 2.82
N GLY A 106 5.74 -3.59 1.73
CA GLY A 106 6.35 -4.18 0.55
C GLY A 106 5.37 -4.94 -0.36
N TRP A 107 4.11 -5.12 0.03
CA TRP A 107 3.21 -6.01 -0.72
C TRP A 107 2.57 -5.34 -1.94
N PRO A 108 2.21 -6.15 -2.98
CA PRO A 108 1.41 -5.67 -4.09
C PRO A 108 0.11 -5.03 -3.60
N CYS A 109 -0.33 -3.97 -4.27
CA CYS A 109 -1.54 -3.24 -3.95
C CYS A 109 -2.33 -2.92 -5.22
N ALA A 110 -3.66 -2.99 -5.16
CA ALA A 110 -4.57 -2.59 -6.23
C ALA A 110 -5.59 -1.56 -5.75
N ARG A 111 -5.99 -0.66 -6.66
CA ARG A 111 -7.01 0.37 -6.44
C ARG A 111 -8.26 0.04 -7.25
N TYR A 112 -9.42 0.25 -6.63
CA TYR A 112 -10.72 0.07 -7.25
C TYR A 112 -11.61 1.28 -6.94
N ASP A 113 -11.76 2.17 -7.91
CA ASP A 113 -12.67 3.32 -7.81
C ASP A 113 -14.13 2.87 -7.93
N ILE A 114 -15.07 3.74 -7.54
CA ILE A 114 -16.51 3.43 -7.55
C ILE A 114 -17.04 2.98 -8.93
N ALA A 115 -16.42 3.44 -10.02
CA ALA A 115 -16.74 2.99 -11.38
C ALA A 115 -16.56 1.47 -11.55
N HIS A 116 -15.54 0.89 -10.88
CA HIS A 116 -15.33 -0.56 -10.86
C HIS A 116 -16.45 -1.31 -10.14
N PHE A 117 -17.12 -0.67 -9.16
CA PHE A 117 -18.22 -1.28 -8.43
C PHE A 117 -19.42 -1.50 -9.37
N ASN A 118 -19.59 -0.63 -10.37
CA ASN A 118 -20.68 -0.68 -11.35
C ASN A 118 -20.39 -1.65 -12.51
N ASN A 119 -19.13 -1.76 -12.96
CA ASN A 119 -18.76 -2.63 -14.08
C ASN A 119 -18.90 -4.14 -13.78
N ILE A 120 -18.95 -4.54 -12.52
CA ILE A 120 -19.05 -5.94 -12.10
C ILE A 120 -20.52 -6.41 -11.99
N ALA A 121 -21.50 -5.53 -12.24
CA ALA A 121 -22.91 -5.92 -12.35
C ALA A 121 -23.20 -6.90 -13.52
N LEU A 122 -22.23 -7.16 -14.39
CA LEU A 122 -22.30 -8.07 -15.54
C LEU A 122 -21.63 -9.44 -15.32
N ALA A 123 -21.00 -9.69 -14.17
CA ALA A 123 -20.55 -11.03 -13.77
C ALA A 123 -21.44 -11.52 -12.63
N SER A 124 -21.72 -12.83 -12.57
CA SER A 124 -22.71 -13.48 -11.68
C SER A 124 -22.51 -13.32 -10.15
N SER A 125 -21.71 -12.35 -9.69
CA SER A 125 -21.49 -11.98 -8.29
C SER A 125 -21.15 -10.48 -8.16
N SER A 126 -21.75 -9.77 -7.20
CA SER A 126 -21.44 -8.35 -6.91
C SER A 126 -19.95 -8.13 -6.54
N PHE A 127 -19.42 -6.92 -6.73
CA PHE A 127 -18.04 -6.60 -6.30
C PHE A 127 -17.81 -6.83 -4.80
N ALA A 128 -18.86 -6.68 -3.99
CA ALA A 128 -18.84 -7.07 -2.58
C ALA A 128 -18.45 -8.53 -2.35
N SER A 129 -18.85 -9.47 -3.24
CA SER A 129 -18.41 -10.87 -3.19
C SER A 129 -16.90 -11.00 -3.42
N ARG A 130 -16.33 -10.19 -4.32
CA ARG A 130 -14.88 -10.19 -4.58
C ARG A 130 -14.12 -9.67 -3.36
N LEU A 131 -14.57 -8.58 -2.75
CA LEU A 131 -13.97 -8.05 -1.51
C LEU A 131 -14.08 -9.06 -0.36
N LEU A 132 -15.20 -9.77 -0.23
CA LEU A 132 -15.35 -10.83 0.76
C LEU A 132 -14.33 -11.96 0.54
N ARG A 133 -14.08 -12.38 -0.72
CA ARG A 133 -13.03 -13.36 -1.00
C ARG A 133 -11.64 -12.85 -0.61
N TYR A 134 -11.35 -11.57 -0.85
CA TYR A 134 -10.09 -10.98 -0.41
C TYR A 134 -9.92 -11.00 1.12
N ASP A 135 -10.97 -10.65 1.87
CA ASP A 135 -10.97 -10.75 3.34
C ASP A 135 -10.73 -12.20 3.80
N GLN A 136 -11.39 -13.18 3.16
CA GLN A 136 -11.23 -14.61 3.44
C GLN A 136 -9.82 -15.14 3.14
N HIS A 137 -9.16 -14.62 2.10
CA HIS A 137 -7.75 -14.93 1.80
C HIS A 137 -6.77 -14.15 2.69
N GLY A 138 -7.27 -13.31 3.61
CA GLY A 138 -6.45 -12.51 4.50
C GLY A 138 -5.83 -11.28 3.82
N PHE A 139 -6.27 -10.85 2.64
CA PHE A 139 -5.84 -9.58 2.07
C PHE A 139 -6.48 -8.41 2.82
N GLN A 140 -5.75 -7.31 2.95
CA GLN A 140 -6.23 -6.14 3.70
C GLN A 140 -6.98 -5.21 2.75
N VAL A 141 -8.30 -5.09 2.95
CA VAL A 141 -9.12 -4.11 2.26
C VAL A 141 -9.08 -2.79 3.02
N ILE A 142 -9.00 -1.67 2.29
CA ILE A 142 -9.17 -0.32 2.82
C ILE A 142 -10.24 0.40 2.01
N LEU A 143 -11.03 1.24 2.67
CA LEU A 143 -11.97 2.15 2.01
C LEU A 143 -11.41 3.57 2.09
N HIS A 144 -11.68 4.40 1.09
CA HIS A 144 -11.26 5.80 1.12
C HIS A 144 -12.40 6.74 0.71
N THR A 145 -12.44 7.90 1.34
CA THR A 145 -13.41 8.96 1.06
C THR A 145 -12.80 9.98 0.10
N ALA A 146 -13.61 10.57 -0.79
CA ALA A 146 -13.16 11.64 -1.68
C ALA A 146 -12.58 12.80 -0.88
N PRO A 147 -11.50 13.45 -1.38
CA PRO A 147 -11.06 14.72 -0.85
C PRO A 147 -12.11 15.82 -1.12
N ARG A 148 -12.03 16.92 -0.38
CA ARG A 148 -12.82 18.13 -0.69
C ARG A 148 -12.11 18.94 -1.75
N PHE A 149 -12.89 19.46 -2.70
CA PHE A 149 -12.45 20.51 -3.61
C PHE A 149 -13.24 21.78 -3.29
N ASP A 150 -12.54 22.84 -2.87
CA ASP A 150 -13.12 24.18 -2.75
C ASP A 150 -13.13 24.81 -4.16
N SER A 151 -14.30 25.27 -4.60
CA SER A 151 -14.54 25.84 -5.94
C SER A 151 -13.76 27.13 -6.23
N ALA A 152 -13.00 27.66 -5.27
CA ALA A 152 -12.29 28.95 -5.34
C ALA A 152 -10.77 28.85 -5.17
N GLY A 153 -10.21 27.64 -4.94
CA GLY A 153 -8.76 27.43 -4.86
C GLY A 153 -8.20 26.86 -6.17
N PRO A 154 -6.97 27.23 -6.59
CA PRO A 154 -6.31 26.52 -7.68
C PRO A 154 -6.21 25.03 -7.32
N MET A 155 -6.54 24.16 -8.27
CA MET A 155 -6.35 22.71 -8.17
C MET A 155 -4.91 22.42 -7.74
N LEU A 156 -4.69 22.11 -6.47
CA LEU A 156 -3.54 21.31 -6.08
C LEU A 156 -3.92 19.88 -6.48
N GLN A 157 -3.46 19.46 -7.66
CA GLN A 157 -3.60 18.09 -8.15
C GLN A 157 -2.93 17.18 -7.11
N THR A 158 -3.74 16.66 -6.19
CA THR A 158 -3.28 15.71 -5.19
C THR A 158 -2.98 14.41 -5.91
N ASP A 159 -1.81 13.80 -5.66
CA ASP A 159 -1.44 12.45 -6.13
C ASP A 159 -2.36 11.31 -5.61
N ILE A 160 -3.52 11.64 -5.05
CA ILE A 160 -4.62 10.69 -4.99
C ILE A 160 -4.94 10.41 -6.45
N GLY A 161 -4.79 9.16 -6.90
CA GLY A 161 -5.20 8.74 -8.24
C GLY A 161 -6.72 8.87 -8.40
N ILE A 162 -7.20 10.11 -8.46
CA ILE A 162 -8.59 10.50 -8.61
C ILE A 162 -8.87 10.36 -10.09
N SER A 163 -9.71 9.39 -10.45
CA SER A 163 -10.17 9.31 -11.83
C SER A 163 -10.95 10.58 -12.20
N PRO A 164 -10.96 11.01 -13.47
CA PRO A 164 -11.79 12.16 -13.90
C PRO A 164 -13.27 12.04 -13.51
N ALA A 165 -13.77 10.81 -13.31
CA ALA A 165 -15.12 10.54 -12.81
C ALA A 165 -15.29 10.88 -11.32
N GLU A 166 -14.24 10.75 -10.49
CA GLU A 166 -14.25 11.13 -9.08
C GLU A 166 -14.19 12.65 -8.87
N ALA A 167 -13.51 13.37 -9.78
CA ALA A 167 -13.50 14.84 -9.79
C ALA A 167 -14.89 15.44 -10.13
N ALA A 168 -15.75 14.66 -10.78
CA ALA A 168 -17.11 15.06 -11.16
C ALA A 168 -18.18 14.78 -10.08
N LEU A 169 -17.82 14.16 -8.95
CA LEU A 169 -18.76 13.92 -7.85
C LEU A 169 -19.07 15.23 -7.09
N PRO A 170 -20.33 15.51 -6.75
CA PRO A 170 -20.69 16.74 -6.04
C PRO A 170 -20.04 16.80 -4.66
N SER A 171 -19.33 17.90 -4.39
CA SER A 171 -18.70 18.19 -3.09
C SER A 171 -19.77 18.21 -1.98
N ILE A 172 -19.55 17.46 -0.89
CA ILE A 172 -20.49 17.43 0.24
C ILE A 172 -20.30 18.73 1.05
N VAL A 173 -21.11 19.74 0.73
CA VAL A 173 -21.13 21.03 1.43
C VAL A 173 -21.96 20.91 2.71
N GLU A 174 -21.30 21.00 3.86
CA GLU A 174 -21.92 21.56 5.08
C GLU A 174 -20.92 22.53 5.71
N ALA A 175 -21.40 23.76 5.94
CA ALA A 175 -20.65 24.92 6.39
C ALA A 175 -20.22 24.83 7.86
N SER A 176 -19.00 25.30 8.16
CA SER A 176 -18.66 26.31 9.20
C SER A 176 -17.16 26.27 9.50
N GLY A 177 -16.58 27.43 9.82
CA GLY A 177 -15.15 27.71 9.66
C GLY A 177 -14.24 27.44 10.88
N GLY A 178 -12.92 27.59 10.62
CA GLY A 178 -11.87 27.84 11.62
C GLY A 178 -10.85 26.70 11.80
N GLY A 179 -9.57 26.98 11.48
CA GLY A 179 -8.39 26.23 11.98
C GLY A 179 -8.03 24.92 11.24
N ALA A 180 -6.73 24.68 11.02
CA ALA A 180 -6.15 23.61 10.19
C ALA A 180 -6.45 22.14 10.61
N CYS A 181 -7.33 21.91 11.59
CA CYS A 181 -7.91 20.61 11.95
C CYS A 181 -9.39 20.71 12.42
N ALA A 182 -10.03 21.88 12.32
CA ALA A 182 -11.37 22.14 12.86
C ALA A 182 -12.46 22.39 11.78
N GLY A 183 -12.13 22.21 10.49
CA GLY A 183 -13.08 22.31 9.37
C GLY A 183 -13.43 20.98 8.67
N ALA A 184 -13.15 19.82 9.28
CA ALA A 184 -13.48 18.53 8.70
C ALA A 184 -15.00 18.25 8.83
N SER A 185 -15.83 18.81 7.94
CA SER A 185 -17.25 18.44 7.95
C SER A 185 -17.38 16.94 7.64
N ALA A 186 -17.92 16.22 8.62
CA ALA A 186 -17.94 14.77 8.64
C ALA A 186 -19.28 14.26 8.09
N ALA A 187 -19.27 13.67 6.90
CA ALA A 187 -20.45 13.03 6.35
C ALA A 187 -20.76 11.78 7.19
N ARG A 188 -21.78 11.87 8.05
CA ARG A 188 -22.18 10.81 8.99
C ARG A 188 -21.04 10.27 9.88
N GLY A 189 -20.05 11.10 10.21
CA GLY A 189 -18.92 10.68 11.04
C GLY A 189 -17.70 10.17 10.28
N LEU A 190 -17.72 10.25 8.94
CA LEU A 190 -16.55 10.00 8.09
C LEU A 190 -15.93 11.34 7.68
N ILE A 191 -14.63 11.47 7.92
CA ILE A 191 -13.80 12.56 7.42
C ILE A 191 -13.47 12.33 5.94
N ALA A 192 -13.59 13.38 5.14
CA ALA A 192 -13.26 13.43 3.72
C ALA A 192 -11.74 13.31 3.48
N GLY A 193 -11.34 12.68 2.37
CA GLY A 193 -9.93 12.48 1.98
C GLY A 193 -9.17 11.47 2.85
N MET A 194 -9.86 10.64 3.62
CA MET A 194 -9.25 9.76 4.62
C MET A 194 -9.48 8.28 4.33
N VAL A 195 -8.63 7.44 4.94
CA VAL A 195 -8.61 5.99 4.73
C VAL A 195 -9.08 5.22 5.95
N TYR A 196 -9.93 4.24 5.70
CA TYR A 196 -10.58 3.44 6.71
C TYR A 196 -10.26 1.95 6.49
N PRO A 197 -9.45 1.32 7.35
CA PRO A 197 -9.15 -0.10 7.25
C PRO A 197 -10.41 -0.95 7.46
N VAL A 198 -10.64 -1.93 6.58
CA VAL A 198 -11.67 -2.95 6.77
C VAL A 198 -11.10 -4.09 7.58
N MET A 199 -11.74 -4.41 8.69
CA MET A 199 -11.31 -5.43 9.64
C MET A 199 -11.90 -6.79 9.31
N ARG A 200 -13.13 -6.80 8.78
CA ARG A 200 -13.90 -7.99 8.48
C ARG A 200 -15.05 -7.66 7.55
N ILE A 201 -15.39 -8.58 6.65
CA ILE A 201 -16.58 -8.50 5.82
C ILE A 201 -17.51 -9.67 6.15
N LEU A 202 -18.77 -9.37 6.40
CA LEU A 202 -19.81 -10.34 6.68
C LEU A 202 -20.87 -10.32 5.59
N ARG A 203 -21.31 -11.51 5.17
CA ARG A 203 -22.50 -11.71 4.37
C ARG A 203 -23.50 -12.56 5.14
N LEU A 204 -24.71 -12.02 5.33
CA LEU A 204 -25.74 -12.59 6.20
C LEU A 204 -27.07 -12.66 5.46
N SER A 205 -27.80 -13.77 5.61
CA SER A 205 -29.16 -13.88 5.08
C SER A 205 -30.15 -13.12 5.96
N ILE A 206 -31.10 -12.43 5.33
CA ILE A 206 -32.25 -11.82 5.99
C ILE A 206 -33.53 -12.47 5.46
N ASP A 207 -34.15 -13.30 6.30
CA ASP A 207 -35.21 -14.24 5.92
C ASP A 207 -36.48 -13.57 5.37
N THR A 208 -36.75 -12.31 5.72
CA THR A 208 -37.99 -11.63 5.29
C THR A 208 -37.98 -11.18 3.83
N LEU A 209 -36.81 -11.14 3.16
CA LEU A 209 -36.68 -10.57 1.81
C LEU A 209 -35.94 -11.48 0.81
N ARG A 210 -35.49 -12.68 1.23
CA ARG A 210 -34.49 -13.49 0.49
C ARG A 210 -33.31 -12.63 0.01
N ALA A 211 -32.97 -11.59 0.77
CA ALA A 211 -31.94 -10.63 0.43
C ALA A 211 -30.70 -10.89 1.28
N GLU A 212 -29.53 -10.80 0.65
CA GLU A 212 -28.25 -10.88 1.34
C GLU A 212 -27.84 -9.50 1.85
N LEU A 213 -27.57 -9.40 3.16
CA LEU A 213 -26.97 -8.22 3.77
C LEU A 213 -25.46 -8.39 3.80
N THR A 214 -24.73 -7.45 3.21
CA THR A 214 -23.27 -7.38 3.35
C THR A 214 -22.88 -6.22 4.26
N LEU A 215 -22.17 -6.53 5.35
CA LEU A 215 -21.68 -5.59 6.36
C LEU A 215 -20.16 -5.58 6.42
N PHE A 216 -19.59 -4.39 6.54
CA PHE A 216 -18.16 -4.15 6.67
C PHE A 216 -17.90 -3.66 8.10
N GLN A 217 -17.03 -4.36 8.81
CA GLN A 217 -16.44 -3.84 10.05
C GLN A 217 -15.27 -2.96 9.67
N VAL A 218 -15.35 -1.67 9.97
CA VAL A 218 -14.38 -0.67 9.52
C VAL A 218 -13.77 0.01 10.73
N ARG A 219 -12.45 0.16 10.78
CA ARG A 219 -11.81 1.02 11.78
C ARG A 219 -11.97 2.48 11.39
N ASN A 220 -12.43 3.30 12.33
CA ASN A 220 -12.43 4.75 12.27
C ASN A 220 -11.33 5.32 13.18
N PRO A 221 -10.14 5.64 12.63
CA PRO A 221 -9.04 6.27 13.37
C PRO A 221 -9.40 7.63 13.97
N TRP A 222 -10.46 8.28 13.48
CA TRP A 222 -10.89 9.62 13.88
C TRP A 222 -12.15 9.63 14.73
N ARG A 223 -12.49 8.51 15.39
CA ARG A 223 -13.70 8.39 16.23
C ARG A 223 -13.88 9.54 17.21
N ASP A 224 -12.80 9.98 17.86
CA ASP A 224 -12.85 11.04 18.88
C ASP A 224 -13.16 12.42 18.27
N VAL A 225 -13.00 12.55 16.96
CA VAL A 225 -13.35 13.75 16.17
C VAL A 225 -14.75 13.62 15.57
N ALA A 226 -15.12 12.42 15.11
CA ALA A 226 -16.34 12.19 14.35
C ALA A 226 -16.94 10.80 14.63
N ALA A 227 -18.05 10.78 15.39
CA ALA A 227 -18.79 9.56 15.68
C ALA A 227 -19.65 9.11 14.48
N TRP A 228 -19.68 7.81 14.21
CA TRP A 228 -20.44 7.23 13.09
C TRP A 228 -21.96 7.34 13.28
N LYS A 229 -22.64 7.89 12.26
CA LYS A 229 -24.08 8.16 12.24
C LYS A 229 -24.82 7.34 11.16
N GLY A 230 -24.24 6.27 10.64
CA GLY A 230 -24.87 5.40 9.64
C GLY A 230 -25.95 4.47 10.20
N ARG A 231 -26.52 3.63 9.31
CA ARG A 231 -27.66 2.74 9.63
C ARG A 231 -27.34 1.78 10.76
N TRP A 232 -26.15 1.20 10.74
CA TRP A 232 -25.67 0.22 11.73
C TRP A 232 -24.81 0.87 12.81
N ARG A 233 -25.14 2.11 13.22
CA ARG A 233 -24.50 2.76 14.37
C ARG A 233 -24.84 2.09 15.70
N CYS A 234 -24.07 2.38 16.74
CA CYS A 234 -24.40 1.97 18.10
C CYS A 234 -25.77 2.51 18.52
N GLY A 235 -26.59 1.69 19.21
CA GLY A 235 -27.96 2.06 19.58
C GLY A 235 -28.98 2.01 18.44
N SER A 236 -28.59 1.58 17.22
CA SER A 236 -29.52 1.45 16.10
C SER A 236 -30.62 0.41 16.39
N ARG A 237 -31.87 0.74 16.02
CA ARG A 237 -33.01 -0.19 16.13
C ARG A 237 -32.83 -1.44 15.24
N LEU A 238 -31.99 -1.36 14.20
CA LEU A 238 -31.69 -2.48 13.30
C LEU A 238 -31.06 -3.67 14.04
N TRP A 239 -30.26 -3.41 15.08
CA TRP A 239 -29.68 -4.48 15.91
C TRP A 239 -30.75 -5.26 16.68
N LYS A 240 -31.85 -4.60 17.10
CA LYS A 240 -33.00 -5.28 17.73
C LYS A 240 -33.85 -6.02 16.72
N GLN A 241 -34.01 -5.43 15.54
CA GLN A 241 -34.79 -6.03 14.46
C GLN A 241 -34.16 -7.33 13.95
N TRP A 242 -32.82 -7.43 13.96
CA TRP A 242 -32.08 -8.58 13.45
C TRP A 242 -31.10 -9.15 14.50
N PRO A 243 -31.60 -9.92 15.48
CA PRO A 243 -30.77 -10.43 16.58
C PRO A 243 -29.61 -11.33 16.12
N HIS A 244 -29.80 -12.12 15.06
CA HIS A 244 -28.75 -12.96 14.49
C HIS A 244 -27.62 -12.14 13.85
N VAL A 245 -27.96 -11.02 13.20
CA VAL A 245 -26.99 -10.06 12.68
C VAL A 245 -26.25 -9.37 13.82
N ALA A 246 -26.96 -8.96 14.86
CA ALA A 246 -26.35 -8.40 16.07
C ALA A 246 -25.39 -9.40 16.73
N ALA A 247 -25.75 -10.69 16.77
CA ALA A 247 -24.88 -11.73 17.29
C ALA A 247 -23.59 -11.91 16.47
N ALA A 248 -23.71 -11.98 15.15
CA ALA A 248 -22.55 -12.09 14.25
C ALA A 248 -21.63 -10.86 14.30
N CYS A 249 -22.17 -9.69 14.64
CA CYS A 249 -21.44 -8.43 14.76
C CYS A 249 -20.95 -8.12 16.18
N HIS A 250 -21.29 -8.95 17.17
CA HIS A 250 -21.04 -8.71 18.60
C HIS A 250 -21.67 -7.39 19.12
N MET A 251 -22.92 -7.13 18.72
CA MET A 251 -23.67 -5.89 18.99
C MET A 251 -24.93 -6.12 19.85
N GLN A 252 -25.07 -7.27 20.52
CA GLN A 252 -26.26 -7.64 21.29
C GLN A 252 -26.54 -6.65 22.45
N GLU A 253 -25.50 -6.26 23.19
CA GLU A 253 -25.57 -5.35 24.34
C GLU A 253 -25.75 -3.88 23.92
N CYS A 254 -25.55 -3.56 22.64
CA CYS A 254 -25.69 -2.19 22.11
C CYS A 254 -27.15 -1.84 21.79
N SER A 255 -28.09 -2.72 22.19
CA SER A 255 -29.52 -2.55 22.04
C SER A 255 -30.14 -1.66 23.13
N HIS A 256 -29.39 -1.27 24.17
CA HIS A 256 -29.86 -0.29 25.15
C HIS A 256 -29.88 1.10 24.51
N LEU A 257 -31.05 1.74 24.49
CA LEU A 257 -31.25 3.10 23.99
C LEU A 257 -30.38 4.06 24.81
N ASP A 258 -29.65 4.96 24.15
CA ASP A 258 -29.22 6.20 24.79
C ASP A 258 -30.50 6.95 25.19
N VAL A 259 -30.92 6.81 26.45
CA VAL A 259 -31.89 7.72 27.05
C VAL A 259 -31.09 8.98 27.31
N ASN A 260 -31.33 10.00 26.49
CA ASN A 260 -30.72 11.34 26.46
C ASN A 260 -29.60 11.48 25.44
N GLY A 261 -29.98 12.02 24.28
CA GLY A 261 -29.06 12.58 23.30
C GLY A 261 -28.52 13.91 23.78
N ASP A 262 -27.57 13.86 24.71
CA ASP A 262 -26.72 15.01 25.01
C ASP A 262 -25.25 14.59 25.10
N VAL A 263 -24.40 15.44 24.55
CA VAL A 263 -22.95 15.25 24.50
C VAL A 263 -22.38 15.59 25.86
N THR A 264 -22.16 14.60 26.73
CA THR A 264 -21.18 14.78 27.79
C THR A 264 -19.81 14.33 27.27
N LEU A 265 -19.04 15.29 26.75
CA LEU A 265 -17.60 15.23 26.88
C LEU A 265 -17.31 15.00 28.36
N SER A 266 -16.73 13.85 28.70
CA SER A 266 -16.14 13.67 30.02
C SER A 266 -14.92 14.59 30.08
N THR A 267 -15.16 15.83 30.50
CA THR A 267 -14.14 16.68 31.12
C THR A 267 -13.96 16.19 32.54
N ASP A 268 -13.23 15.09 32.73
CA ASP A 268 -12.71 14.76 34.05
C ASP A 268 -11.23 14.44 33.96
N ASN A 269 -10.47 15.36 34.58
CA ASN A 269 -9.15 15.23 35.18
C ASN A 269 -8.00 15.98 34.50
N LEU A 270 -8.10 17.31 34.53
CA LEU A 270 -6.96 18.20 34.76
C LEU A 270 -7.06 18.75 36.20
N ARG A 271 -6.03 18.43 37.02
CA ARG A 271 -5.76 18.84 38.42
C ARG A 271 -6.56 18.04 39.47
N ASP A 272 -5.96 17.42 40.49
CA ASP A 272 -4.99 17.96 41.44
C ASP A 272 -4.06 16.85 42.01
N LYS A 273 -2.81 17.21 42.35
CA LYS A 273 -1.79 16.33 42.95
C LYS A 273 -1.86 16.48 44.48
N SER A 274 -2.33 15.48 45.22
CA SER A 274 -1.91 15.26 46.64
C SER A 274 -2.63 14.12 47.40
N VAL A 275 -3.12 13.05 46.77
CA VAL A 275 -3.62 11.89 47.55
C VAL A 275 -3.26 10.57 46.85
N ALA A 276 -2.70 9.63 47.61
CA ALA A 276 -2.37 8.29 47.13
C ALA A 276 -3.65 7.53 46.70
N PRO A 277 -3.64 6.80 45.57
CA PRO A 277 -4.84 6.12 45.09
C PRO A 277 -5.20 4.92 46.00
N PRO A 278 -6.48 4.72 46.34
CA PRO A 278 -6.91 3.49 46.99
C PRO A 278 -6.79 2.30 46.02
N ALA A 279 -6.66 1.09 46.57
CA ALA A 279 -6.54 -0.17 45.84
C ALA A 279 -7.64 -0.33 44.77
N PRO A 280 -7.35 -1.00 43.62
CA PRO A 280 -8.26 -1.06 42.49
C PRO A 280 -9.53 -1.84 42.86
N GLN A 281 -10.61 -1.11 43.14
CA GLN A 281 -11.95 -1.69 43.13
C GLN A 281 -12.34 -1.92 41.67
N ALA A 282 -12.82 -3.13 41.39
CA ALA A 282 -13.25 -3.56 40.06
C ALA A 282 -14.36 -2.64 39.54
N ALA A 283 -14.00 -1.72 38.65
CA ALA A 283 -14.95 -0.86 37.96
C ALA A 283 -15.75 -1.70 36.95
N THR A 284 -16.97 -2.08 37.33
CA THR A 284 -17.99 -2.64 36.44
C THR A 284 -18.48 -1.55 35.49
N THR A 285 -17.73 -1.29 34.41
CA THR A 285 -18.20 -0.43 33.33
C THR A 285 -19.06 -1.24 32.36
N ASN A 286 -20.39 -1.11 32.48
CA ASN A 286 -21.39 -1.53 31.48
C ASN A 286 -21.27 -0.70 30.19
N ALA A 287 -20.11 -0.71 29.54
CA ALA A 287 -19.88 -0.01 28.29
C ALA A 287 -19.95 -1.01 27.13
N CYS A 288 -20.98 -0.88 26.27
CA CYS A 288 -21.14 -1.75 25.11
C CYS A 288 -19.87 -1.80 24.25
N ALA A 289 -19.61 -2.93 23.56
CA ALA A 289 -18.50 -3.14 22.62
C ALA A 289 -18.24 -1.96 21.65
N CYS A 290 -19.27 -1.22 21.24
CA CYS A 290 -19.15 -0.02 20.39
C CYS A 290 -18.46 1.19 21.08
N ARG A 291 -18.51 1.28 22.41
CA ARG A 291 -17.90 2.36 23.20
C ARG A 291 -16.42 2.10 23.46
N ARG A 292 -16.01 0.82 23.48
CA ARG A 292 -14.59 0.41 23.65
C ARG A 292 -13.80 0.44 22.34
N ASN A 293 -14.46 0.19 21.22
CA ASN A 293 -13.79 -0.10 19.97
C ASN A 293 -13.88 1.05 18.96
N GLN A 294 -12.75 1.39 18.32
CA GLN A 294 -12.68 2.32 17.19
C GLN A 294 -13.33 1.75 15.91
N TYR A 295 -14.21 0.75 16.02
CA TYR A 295 -14.81 0.02 14.90
C TYR A 295 -16.26 0.45 14.68
N ILE A 296 -16.64 0.56 13.43
CA ILE A 296 -17.98 0.91 12.96
C ILE A 296 -18.46 -0.17 11.99
N TRP A 297 -19.77 -0.37 11.94
CA TRP A 297 -20.40 -1.26 10.97
C TRP A 297 -21.03 -0.44 9.85
N VAL A 298 -20.65 -0.76 8.61
CA VAL A 298 -21.10 -0.05 7.41
C VAL A 298 -21.73 -1.05 6.45
N GLU A 299 -22.93 -0.77 5.98
CA GLU A 299 -23.60 -1.61 4.97
C GLU A 299 -23.01 -1.37 3.58
N TRP A 300 -22.98 -2.38 2.70
CA TRP A 300 -22.52 -2.24 1.32
C TRP A 300 -23.16 -1.05 0.56
N SER A 301 -24.45 -0.79 0.78
CA SER A 301 -25.15 0.36 0.19
C SER A 301 -24.62 1.71 0.69
N GLU A 302 -24.16 1.76 1.95
CA GLU A 302 -23.49 2.94 2.53
C GLU A 302 -22.03 3.03 2.08
N VAL A 303 -21.34 1.91 1.85
CA VAL A 303 -20.00 1.89 1.23
C VAL A 303 -20.05 2.56 -0.13
N TYR A 304 -20.98 2.12 -0.99
CA TYR A 304 -21.20 2.69 -2.30
C TYR A 304 -21.56 4.18 -2.25
N ARG A 305 -22.25 4.63 -1.20
CA ARG A 305 -22.72 6.01 -1.11
C ARG A 305 -21.68 6.99 -0.56
N TYR A 306 -20.82 6.56 0.37
CA TYR A 306 -19.96 7.45 1.15
C TYR A 306 -18.47 7.32 0.85
N PHE A 307 -18.05 6.26 0.17
CA PHE A 307 -16.66 6.03 -0.18
C PHE A 307 -16.48 6.15 -1.68
N SER A 308 -15.35 6.71 -2.11
CA SER A 308 -15.02 6.91 -3.52
C SER A 308 -14.45 5.66 -4.17
N GLY A 309 -13.93 4.75 -3.35
CA GLY A 309 -13.40 3.49 -3.79
C GLY A 309 -12.82 2.68 -2.65
N CYS A 310 -12.14 1.61 -3.02
CA CYS A 310 -11.37 0.79 -2.10
C CYS A 310 -9.97 0.51 -2.65
N GLY A 311 -9.09 0.12 -1.76
CA GLY A 311 -7.78 -0.42 -2.08
C GLY A 311 -7.60 -1.78 -1.44
N VAL A 312 -6.83 -2.65 -2.08
CA VAL A 312 -6.53 -4.00 -1.57
C VAL A 312 -5.02 -4.14 -1.49
N VAL A 313 -4.53 -4.48 -0.30
CA VAL A 313 -3.14 -4.88 -0.07
C VAL A 313 -3.10 -6.41 -0.05
N PHE A 314 -2.44 -7.01 -1.04
CA PHE A 314 -2.31 -8.46 -1.19
C PHE A 314 -1.27 -8.98 -0.21
N ARG A 315 -1.70 -9.22 1.04
CA ARG A 315 -0.81 -9.64 2.13
C ARG A 315 -0.31 -11.06 1.90
N LEU A 316 1.00 -11.23 1.94
CA LEU A 316 1.68 -12.52 1.75
C LEU A 316 2.63 -12.79 2.93
N PRO A 317 2.13 -12.94 4.17
CA PRO A 317 2.97 -13.01 5.37
C PRO A 317 3.76 -14.33 5.51
N LEU A 318 3.34 -15.37 4.81
CA LEU A 318 4.00 -16.69 4.79
C LEU A 318 4.97 -16.86 3.61
N HIS A 319 5.08 -15.85 2.74
CA HIS A 319 5.93 -15.95 1.55
C HIS A 319 7.34 -15.45 1.83
N HIS A 320 8.31 -16.17 1.28
CA HIS A 320 9.64 -15.65 1.00
C HIS A 320 9.54 -14.53 -0.03
N GLU A 321 10.22 -13.44 0.27
CA GLU A 321 10.23 -12.24 -0.54
C GLU A 321 11.63 -12.01 -1.09
N TYR A 322 11.74 -12.00 -2.41
CA TYR A 322 12.98 -11.71 -3.12
C TYR A 322 12.82 -10.45 -3.94
N ARG A 323 13.82 -9.59 -3.94
CA ARG A 323 13.79 -8.33 -4.67
C ARG A 323 15.05 -8.14 -5.46
N VAL A 324 14.96 -8.08 -6.77
CA VAL A 324 16.11 -8.03 -7.69
C VAL A 324 16.25 -6.62 -8.25
N LYS A 325 17.41 -5.99 -8.09
CA LYS A 325 17.70 -4.67 -8.68
C LYS A 325 18.04 -4.80 -10.15
N GLY A 326 17.48 -3.91 -10.95
CA GLY A 326 17.86 -3.71 -12.34
C GLY A 326 17.79 -2.25 -12.75
N VAL A 327 18.20 -1.98 -13.97
CA VAL A 327 18.18 -0.65 -14.59
C VAL A 327 17.69 -0.81 -16.02
N PHE A 328 16.79 0.05 -16.47
CA PHE A 328 16.47 0.18 -17.88
C PHE A 328 17.51 1.08 -18.55
N GLU A 329 18.14 0.57 -19.60
CA GLU A 329 18.90 1.35 -20.57
C GLU A 329 17.99 1.62 -21.76
N ALA A 330 17.49 2.86 -21.87
CA ALA A 330 16.32 3.20 -22.66
C ALA A 330 15.08 2.36 -22.28
N THR A 331 14.71 1.37 -23.10
CA THR A 331 13.58 0.44 -22.83
C THR A 331 14.05 -0.97 -22.51
N CYS A 332 15.36 -1.24 -22.56
CA CYS A 332 15.93 -2.56 -22.35
C CYS A 332 16.26 -2.76 -20.86
N PRO A 333 15.62 -3.73 -20.16
CA PRO A 333 15.98 -4.07 -18.79
C PRO A 333 17.37 -4.73 -18.74
N SER A 334 18.16 -4.37 -17.74
CA SER A 334 19.45 -5.00 -17.48
C SER A 334 19.32 -6.44 -16.98
N VAL A 335 18.18 -6.79 -16.36
CA VAL A 335 17.92 -8.12 -15.76
C VAL A 335 16.47 -8.55 -16.00
N CYS A 336 16.29 -9.68 -16.67
CA CYS A 336 15.08 -10.48 -16.67
C CYS A 336 15.26 -11.69 -15.73
N VAL A 337 14.17 -12.26 -15.23
CA VAL A 337 14.23 -13.43 -14.35
C VAL A 337 13.62 -14.64 -15.03
N ARG A 338 14.41 -15.71 -15.17
CA ARG A 338 13.97 -17.02 -15.64
C ARG A 338 13.61 -17.88 -14.43
N VAL A 339 12.35 -18.30 -14.36
CA VAL A 339 11.79 -19.06 -13.25
C VAL A 339 11.53 -20.50 -13.69
N SER A 340 12.22 -21.46 -13.06
CA SER A 340 12.00 -22.88 -13.28
C SER A 340 11.27 -23.47 -12.09
N VAL A 341 10.25 -24.32 -12.33
CA VAL A 341 9.45 -24.96 -11.28
C VAL A 341 9.39 -26.47 -11.50
N VAL A 342 9.54 -27.26 -10.44
CA VAL A 342 9.43 -28.73 -10.49
C VAL A 342 8.08 -29.25 -10.01
N ALA A 343 7.30 -28.40 -9.33
CA ALA A 343 5.93 -28.68 -8.90
C ALA A 343 5.02 -27.48 -9.16
N ARG A 344 3.71 -27.72 -9.18
CA ARG A 344 2.72 -26.63 -9.31
C ARG A 344 2.84 -25.69 -8.12
N THR A 345 3.01 -24.41 -8.40
CA THR A 345 3.14 -23.35 -7.38
C THR A 345 2.44 -22.08 -7.84
N PHE A 346 2.39 -21.06 -6.98
CA PHE A 346 1.78 -19.77 -7.27
C PHE A 346 2.78 -18.64 -7.05
N ILE A 347 3.04 -17.84 -8.09
CA ILE A 347 3.96 -16.70 -7.98
C ILE A 347 3.22 -15.38 -7.90
N GLY A 348 3.63 -14.53 -6.96
CA GLY A 348 3.38 -13.09 -7.03
C GLY A 348 4.62 -12.40 -7.59
N ALA A 349 4.45 -11.58 -8.62
CA ALA A 349 5.54 -10.79 -9.19
C ALA A 349 5.16 -9.31 -9.27
N MET A 350 6.12 -8.43 -9.01
CA MET A 350 5.91 -6.99 -8.90
C MET A 350 7.08 -6.22 -9.47
N LEU A 351 6.83 -5.38 -10.47
CA LEU A 351 7.80 -4.43 -10.99
C LEU A 351 7.58 -3.09 -10.31
N SER A 352 8.60 -2.59 -9.62
CA SER A 352 8.63 -1.27 -8.97
C SER A 352 9.62 -0.35 -9.67
N ILE A 353 9.26 0.92 -9.88
CA ILE A 353 10.14 1.94 -10.44
C ILE A 353 10.21 3.18 -9.56
N GLY A 354 11.30 3.94 -9.69
CA GLY A 354 11.38 5.27 -9.11
C GLY A 354 10.59 6.31 -9.90
N ASP A 355 10.21 7.39 -9.21
CA ASP A 355 9.82 8.67 -9.79
C ASP A 355 10.97 9.24 -10.66
N THR A 356 10.64 9.67 -11.88
CA THR A 356 11.63 10.27 -12.81
C THR A 356 11.87 11.75 -12.53
N VAL A 357 10.98 12.38 -11.76
CA VAL A 357 11.11 13.75 -11.29
C VAL A 357 11.98 13.72 -10.04
N GLY A 358 13.25 14.09 -10.18
CA GLY A 358 14.21 14.11 -9.08
C GLY A 358 13.69 14.86 -7.85
N ALA A 359 14.27 14.58 -6.68
CA ALA A 359 13.91 15.22 -5.42
C ALA A 359 13.76 16.75 -5.55
N ARG A 360 12.52 17.25 -5.37
CA ARG A 360 11.95 18.63 -5.48
C ARG A 360 11.04 18.72 -6.71
N SER A 361 9.85 19.29 -6.67
CA SER A 361 9.31 20.39 -5.88
C SER A 361 7.79 20.30 -6.00
N LEU A 362 7.07 20.87 -5.03
CA LEU A 362 5.67 21.22 -5.18
C LEU A 362 5.40 21.82 -6.57
N ALA A 363 4.29 21.37 -7.17
CA ALA A 363 3.43 22.17 -8.04
C ALA A 363 4.17 23.08 -9.05
N THR A 364 4.68 22.50 -10.14
CA THR A 364 4.71 23.26 -11.39
C THR A 364 3.40 23.00 -12.11
N ASN A 365 2.65 24.08 -12.35
CA ASN A 365 1.36 24.16 -13.06
C ASN A 365 1.44 23.75 -14.54
N THR A 366 2.22 22.73 -14.89
CA THR A 366 2.32 22.19 -16.24
C THR A 366 1.58 20.86 -16.27
N GLY A 367 0.46 20.84 -16.99
CA GLY A 367 -0.57 19.81 -16.88
C GLY A 367 -0.14 18.35 -17.00
N ASP A 368 -0.93 17.50 -16.35
CA ASP A 368 -1.38 16.17 -16.75
C ASP A 368 -0.34 15.08 -17.08
N THR A 369 0.92 15.23 -16.67
CA THR A 369 1.93 14.18 -16.86
C THR A 369 2.23 13.46 -15.55
N SER A 370 1.78 12.20 -15.46
CA SER A 370 2.15 11.30 -14.35
C SER A 370 3.68 11.26 -14.18
N PRO A 371 4.21 11.34 -12.94
CA PRO A 371 5.65 11.32 -12.69
C PRO A 371 6.29 9.95 -12.93
N TYR A 372 5.49 8.94 -13.30
CA TYR A 372 5.93 7.59 -13.58
C TYR A 372 5.85 7.25 -15.07
N PRO A 373 6.94 6.75 -15.68
CA PRO A 373 6.86 6.22 -17.04
C PRO A 373 5.88 5.03 -17.10
N PRO A 374 5.21 4.82 -18.25
CA PRO A 374 4.34 3.68 -18.41
C PRO A 374 5.13 2.36 -18.32
N ILE A 375 4.78 1.49 -17.38
CA ILE A 375 5.43 0.20 -17.15
C ILE A 375 4.47 -0.98 -17.27
N MET A 376 5.05 -2.17 -17.47
CA MET A 376 4.34 -3.43 -17.55
C MET A 376 5.28 -4.57 -17.18
N LEU A 377 4.76 -5.61 -16.53
CA LEU A 377 5.46 -6.85 -16.30
C LEU A 377 4.87 -7.95 -17.19
N THR A 378 5.71 -8.59 -17.99
CA THR A 378 5.32 -9.70 -18.87
C THR A 378 5.77 -11.03 -18.28
N LEU A 379 4.85 -12.00 -18.26
CA LEU A 379 5.14 -13.41 -18.03
C LEU A 379 5.09 -14.16 -19.36
N ALA A 380 6.18 -14.84 -19.72
CA ALA A 380 6.27 -15.71 -20.89
C ALA A 380 6.69 -17.12 -20.47
N ARG A 381 6.41 -18.13 -21.30
CA ARG A 381 6.92 -19.50 -21.15
C ARG A 381 7.89 -19.81 -22.28
N GLU A 382 8.90 -20.61 -21.99
CA GLU A 382 9.91 -21.05 -22.96
C GLU A 382 9.58 -22.43 -23.50
N GLN A 383 9.59 -22.57 -24.82
CA GLN A 383 9.41 -23.84 -25.52
C GLN A 383 10.34 -23.87 -26.75
N ASP A 384 11.26 -24.83 -26.79
CA ASP A 384 12.19 -25.04 -27.92
C ASP A 384 12.98 -23.77 -28.33
N GLY A 385 13.43 -22.99 -27.35
CA GLY A 385 14.15 -21.73 -27.58
C GLY A 385 13.26 -20.59 -28.06
N VAL A 386 11.93 -20.70 -27.96
CA VAL A 386 10.96 -19.66 -28.27
C VAL A 386 10.20 -19.26 -27.00
N LEU A 387 10.13 -17.95 -26.73
CA LEU A 387 9.28 -17.42 -25.68
C LEU A 387 7.89 -17.13 -26.21
N HIS A 388 6.88 -17.67 -25.54
CA HIS A 388 5.47 -17.45 -25.81
C HIS A 388 4.84 -16.65 -24.68
N LEU A 389 4.13 -15.56 -25.00
CA LEU A 389 3.40 -14.75 -24.04
C LEU A 389 2.38 -15.61 -23.30
N VAL A 390 2.44 -15.58 -21.97
CA VAL A 390 1.42 -16.16 -21.09
C VAL A 390 0.43 -15.06 -20.70
N CYS A 391 0.93 -13.99 -20.07
CA CYS A 391 0.12 -12.84 -19.69
C CYS A 391 1.00 -11.61 -19.38
N ASN A 392 0.34 -10.46 -19.27
CA ASN A 392 0.90 -9.19 -18.83
C ASN A 392 0.13 -8.68 -17.61
N SER A 393 0.83 -7.98 -16.72
CA SER A 393 0.24 -7.23 -15.61
C SER A 393 -0.85 -6.28 -16.10
N GLN A 394 -1.94 -6.20 -15.34
CA GLN A 394 -3.03 -5.24 -15.56
C GLN A 394 -3.24 -4.41 -14.28
N LEU A 395 -4.24 -3.54 -14.29
CA LEU A 395 -4.65 -2.79 -13.09
C LEU A 395 -5.02 -3.73 -11.93
N ASP A 396 -5.61 -4.88 -12.27
CA ASP A 396 -5.95 -5.97 -11.37
C ASP A 396 -4.82 -7.03 -11.37
N PRO A 397 -4.02 -7.14 -10.29
CA PRO A 397 -2.91 -8.08 -10.24
C PRO A 397 -3.35 -9.56 -10.29
N ASP A 398 -4.53 -9.87 -9.76
CA ASP A 398 -5.12 -11.21 -9.71
C ASP A 398 -5.89 -11.58 -10.99
N ASN A 399 -5.95 -10.67 -11.98
CA ASN A 399 -6.56 -10.92 -13.28
C ASN A 399 -5.65 -10.44 -14.43
N PRO A 400 -4.43 -10.99 -14.56
CA PRO A 400 -3.54 -10.63 -15.66
C PRO A 400 -4.11 -11.10 -17.01
N SER A 401 -3.71 -10.45 -18.10
CA SER A 401 -4.26 -10.73 -19.43
C SER A 401 -3.19 -10.64 -20.52
N ALA A 402 -3.45 -11.17 -21.72
CA ALA A 402 -2.55 -11.06 -22.86
C ALA A 402 -2.45 -9.64 -23.47
N ARG A 403 -3.26 -8.67 -22.99
CA ARG A 403 -3.25 -7.30 -23.51
C ARG A 403 -1.97 -6.56 -23.12
N PHE A 404 -1.41 -5.82 -24.07
CA PHE A 404 -0.24 -4.97 -23.85
C PHE A 404 -0.67 -3.60 -23.31
N THR A 405 -1.06 -3.56 -22.03
CA THR A 405 -1.48 -2.35 -21.34
C THR A 405 -0.33 -1.85 -20.47
N PHE A 406 0.30 -0.74 -20.85
CA PHE A 406 1.31 -0.08 -20.01
C PHE A 406 0.62 0.88 -19.06
N MET A 407 0.97 0.79 -17.77
CA MET A 407 0.35 1.57 -16.71
C MET A 407 1.31 2.65 -16.23
N GLN A 408 0.84 3.90 -16.15
CA GLN A 408 1.60 5.01 -15.56
C GLN A 408 1.45 4.96 -14.03
N THR A 409 2.21 4.07 -13.41
CA THR A 409 2.13 3.75 -11.99
C THR A 409 3.53 3.48 -11.45
N HIS A 410 3.72 3.68 -10.15
CA HIS A 410 4.93 3.27 -9.46
C HIS A 410 5.16 1.75 -9.54
N ASP A 411 4.08 0.95 -9.57
CA ASP A 411 4.18 -0.52 -9.61
C ASP A 411 3.19 -1.20 -10.56
N ALA A 412 3.68 -2.25 -11.23
CA ALA A 412 2.90 -3.19 -12.01
C ALA A 412 3.06 -4.59 -11.42
N SER A 413 1.97 -5.23 -11.00
CA SER A 413 1.99 -6.55 -10.37
C SER A 413 1.16 -7.57 -11.13
N LEU A 414 1.50 -8.84 -10.99
CA LEU A 414 0.68 -9.95 -11.45
C LEU A 414 0.81 -11.14 -10.51
N PHE A 415 -0.26 -11.93 -10.45
CA PHE A 415 -0.34 -13.19 -9.76
C PHE A 415 -0.66 -14.30 -10.75
N TYR A 416 0.10 -15.40 -10.72
CA TYR A 416 -0.10 -16.47 -11.69
C TYR A 416 0.28 -17.86 -11.13
N PRO A 417 -0.53 -18.90 -11.38
CA PRO A 417 -0.15 -20.28 -11.07
C PRO A 417 0.88 -20.81 -12.08
N LEU A 418 2.04 -21.23 -11.60
CA LEU A 418 3.08 -21.86 -12.41
C LEU A 418 2.91 -23.38 -12.38
N THR A 419 3.12 -24.03 -13.53
CA THR A 419 3.03 -25.49 -13.64
C THR A 419 4.31 -26.06 -14.27
N PRO A 420 4.75 -27.27 -13.87
CA PRO A 420 6.00 -27.87 -14.38
C PRO A 420 6.00 -28.07 -15.90
N GLU A 421 4.83 -28.35 -16.50
CA GLU A 421 4.68 -28.65 -17.93
C GLU A 421 4.96 -27.44 -18.83
N ASN A 422 4.87 -26.24 -18.27
CA ASN A 422 5.13 -24.97 -18.95
C ASN A 422 6.43 -24.30 -18.45
N SER A 423 7.18 -24.98 -17.58
CA SER A 423 8.47 -24.52 -17.10
C SER A 423 9.53 -24.65 -18.22
N PRO A 424 10.45 -23.68 -18.37
CA PRO A 424 10.62 -22.50 -17.54
C PRO A 424 9.82 -21.28 -18.02
N TYR A 425 9.55 -20.39 -17.08
CA TYR A 425 8.89 -19.11 -17.30
C TYR A 425 9.89 -17.96 -17.29
N TRP A 426 9.52 -16.83 -17.89
CA TRP A 426 10.31 -15.61 -17.96
C TRP A 426 9.49 -14.43 -17.49
N LEU A 427 10.01 -13.73 -16.49
CA LEU A 427 9.52 -12.43 -16.03
C LEU A 427 10.36 -11.34 -16.69
N ILE A 428 9.70 -10.55 -17.53
CA ILE A 428 10.33 -9.53 -18.37
C ILE A 428 9.78 -8.16 -17.96
N PRO A 429 10.58 -7.35 -17.24
CA PRO A 429 10.25 -5.95 -16.97
C PRO A 429 10.19 -5.15 -18.26
N ARG A 430 9.18 -4.28 -18.41
CA ARG A 430 9.02 -3.45 -19.60
C ARG A 430 8.65 -2.03 -19.21
N VAL A 431 9.21 -1.08 -19.95
CA VAL A 431 8.93 0.35 -19.84
C VAL A 431 8.74 0.94 -21.23
N LEU A 432 7.79 1.85 -21.40
CA LEU A 432 7.74 2.71 -22.59
C LEU A 432 8.72 3.86 -22.39
N ALA A 433 9.54 4.14 -23.40
CA ALA A 433 10.56 5.19 -23.33
C ALA A 433 9.94 6.50 -22.79
N PRO A 434 10.59 7.16 -21.82
CA PRO A 434 10.11 8.45 -21.34
C PRO A 434 10.02 9.40 -22.53
N GLN A 435 8.81 9.88 -22.85
CA GLN A 435 8.62 11.02 -23.73
C GLN A 435 9.14 12.23 -22.96
N VAL A 436 10.44 12.51 -23.00
CA VAL A 436 10.95 13.77 -22.44
C VAL A 436 10.41 14.87 -23.34
N PRO A 437 9.54 15.77 -22.85
CA PRO A 437 9.14 16.92 -23.64
C PRO A 437 10.41 17.76 -23.82
N ASN A 438 10.93 17.82 -25.03
CA ASN A 438 12.06 18.68 -25.32
C ASN A 438 11.54 20.12 -25.23
N ALA A 439 11.91 20.86 -24.19
CA ALA A 439 11.46 22.25 -24.01
C ALA A 439 11.86 23.16 -25.20
N ALA A 440 12.85 22.73 -25.99
CA ALA A 440 13.28 23.40 -27.23
C ALA A 440 12.47 23.02 -28.49
N ALA A 441 11.62 21.98 -28.45
CA ALA A 441 10.84 21.53 -29.60
C ALA A 441 9.40 22.11 -29.64
N ALA A 442 9.02 22.91 -28.65
CA ALA A 442 7.68 23.51 -28.59
C ALA A 442 7.53 24.75 -29.50
N THR A 443 8.61 25.30 -30.04
CA THR A 443 8.57 26.49 -30.91
C THR A 443 8.59 26.18 -32.40
N ASP A 444 9.17 25.05 -32.81
CA ASP A 444 9.30 24.67 -34.21
C ASP A 444 8.85 23.22 -34.33
N GLY A 445 7.82 22.94 -35.15
CA GLY A 445 7.14 21.64 -35.28
C GLY A 445 7.99 20.47 -35.83
N GLY A 446 9.20 20.29 -35.31
CA GLY A 446 10.10 19.19 -35.58
C GLY A 446 9.81 17.98 -34.68
N ALA A 447 9.89 16.79 -35.26
CA ALA A 447 9.77 15.53 -34.54
C ALA A 447 10.74 15.47 -33.34
N SER A 448 10.26 14.93 -32.22
CA SER A 448 11.04 14.76 -30.99
C SER A 448 12.31 13.94 -31.24
N ALA A 449 13.45 14.62 -31.32
CA ALA A 449 14.74 13.95 -31.34
C ALA A 449 15.02 13.33 -29.95
N PRO A 450 15.40 12.05 -29.85
CA PRO A 450 15.75 11.44 -28.57
C PRO A 450 17.00 12.11 -27.97
N ALA A 451 16.98 12.33 -26.65
CA ALA A 451 18.10 12.93 -25.92
C ALA A 451 19.40 12.11 -26.14
N PRO A 452 20.57 12.76 -26.21
CA PRO A 452 21.84 12.13 -26.60
C PRO A 452 22.30 11.00 -25.67
N ASP A 453 21.78 10.92 -24.43
CA ASP A 453 21.92 9.77 -23.54
C ASP A 453 20.55 9.51 -22.86
N PRO A 454 19.83 8.43 -23.17
CA PRO A 454 18.56 8.14 -22.51
C PRO A 454 18.80 7.90 -21.00
N PRO A 455 17.99 8.51 -20.12
CA PRO A 455 18.21 8.41 -18.68
C PRO A 455 18.09 6.95 -18.21
N ARG A 456 19.06 6.50 -17.43
CA ARG A 456 19.05 5.19 -16.77
C ARG A 456 17.93 5.17 -15.73
N LEU A 457 16.95 4.29 -15.89
CA LEU A 457 15.81 4.19 -14.98
C LEU A 457 15.94 2.96 -14.06
N PRO A 458 16.23 3.12 -12.76
CA PRO A 458 16.31 1.99 -11.85
C PRO A 458 14.93 1.36 -11.62
N TYR A 459 14.90 0.03 -11.51
CA TYR A 459 13.72 -0.73 -11.13
C TYR A 459 14.08 -1.84 -10.15
N VAL A 460 13.05 -2.35 -9.46
CA VAL A 460 13.14 -3.54 -8.63
C VAL A 460 12.08 -4.53 -9.04
N LEU A 461 12.47 -5.77 -9.27
CA LEU A 461 11.55 -6.89 -9.49
C LEU A 461 11.38 -7.68 -8.19
N GLY A 462 10.20 -7.58 -7.57
CA GLY A 462 9.78 -8.36 -6.43
C GLY A 462 9.20 -9.71 -6.86
N LEU A 463 9.62 -10.79 -6.19
CA LEU A 463 9.13 -12.15 -6.33
C LEU A 463 8.64 -12.62 -4.96
N PHE A 464 7.41 -13.10 -4.89
CA PHE A 464 6.78 -13.60 -3.67
C PHE A 464 6.44 -15.08 -3.87
N GLN A 465 7.01 -15.93 -3.02
CA GLN A 465 6.85 -17.38 -3.10
C GLN A 465 6.70 -18.01 -1.71
N GLU A 466 5.87 -19.04 -1.59
CA GLU A 466 5.68 -19.76 -0.32
C GLU A 466 6.98 -20.48 0.07
N GLU A 467 7.58 -21.18 -0.90
CA GLU A 467 8.80 -21.95 -0.69
C GLU A 467 10.08 -21.13 -0.90
N GLN A 468 11.14 -21.50 -0.19
CA GLN A 468 12.45 -20.90 -0.41
C GLN A 468 12.98 -21.27 -1.81
N ALA A 469 13.67 -20.34 -2.48
CA ALA A 469 14.29 -20.61 -3.77
C ALA A 469 15.39 -21.68 -3.62
N GLY A 470 15.44 -22.62 -4.55
CA GLY A 470 16.41 -23.72 -4.55
C GLY A 470 16.00 -24.88 -5.45
N GLU A 471 16.88 -25.89 -5.54
CA GLU A 471 16.76 -26.99 -6.49
C GLU A 471 15.50 -27.86 -6.32
N ASN A 472 14.94 -27.93 -5.11
CA ASN A 472 13.86 -28.88 -4.76
C ASN A 472 12.44 -28.32 -4.93
N GLY A 473 12.27 -27.14 -5.51
CA GLY A 473 10.94 -26.55 -5.69
C GLY A 473 10.87 -25.57 -6.86
N TRP A 474 11.61 -24.47 -6.74
CA TRP A 474 11.68 -23.47 -7.79
C TRP A 474 13.03 -22.73 -7.77
N ARG A 475 13.51 -22.37 -8.95
CA ARG A 475 14.73 -21.57 -9.13
C ARG A 475 14.41 -20.30 -9.89
N ALA A 476 15.10 -19.21 -9.54
CA ALA A 476 15.01 -17.93 -10.22
C ALA A 476 16.40 -17.45 -10.62
N GLU A 477 16.68 -17.51 -11.90
CA GLU A 477 17.97 -17.19 -12.51
C GLU A 477 17.91 -15.83 -13.23
N PHE A 478 19.02 -15.11 -13.26
CA PHE A 478 19.08 -13.75 -13.82
C PHE A 478 19.72 -13.78 -15.20
N TYR A 479 19.00 -13.25 -16.19
CA TYR A 479 19.44 -13.22 -17.58
C TYR A 479 19.26 -11.83 -18.19
N HIS A 480 20.16 -11.47 -19.08
CA HIS A 480 20.04 -10.28 -19.93
C HIS A 480 19.57 -10.70 -21.33
N LEU A 481 18.48 -10.10 -21.79
CA LEU A 481 18.02 -10.21 -23.19
C LEU A 481 18.61 -9.06 -24.01
N PRO A 482 19.10 -9.30 -25.25
CA PRO A 482 19.71 -8.24 -26.05
C PRO A 482 18.69 -7.14 -26.41
N PRO A 483 19.10 -5.87 -26.57
CA PRO A 483 18.20 -4.77 -26.92
C PRO A 483 17.42 -4.98 -28.24
N THR A 484 17.97 -5.79 -29.14
CA THR A 484 17.34 -6.18 -30.41
C THR A 484 16.22 -7.22 -30.25
N SER A 485 16.03 -7.75 -29.04
CA SER A 485 15.02 -8.78 -28.75
C SER A 485 13.61 -8.29 -29.02
N ALA A 486 12.82 -9.12 -29.72
CA ALA A 486 11.39 -8.87 -29.94
C ALA A 486 10.56 -8.96 -28.65
N ALA A 487 11.14 -9.45 -27.54
CA ALA A 487 10.56 -9.37 -26.19
C ALA A 487 10.05 -7.96 -25.84
N PHE A 488 10.73 -6.94 -26.37
CA PHE A 488 10.44 -5.54 -26.07
C PHE A 488 9.46 -4.91 -27.07
N ARG A 489 9.03 -5.63 -28.12
CA ARG A 489 8.24 -5.12 -29.26
C ARG A 489 6.79 -5.64 -29.33
N ASN A 490 6.10 -5.73 -28.20
CA ASN A 490 4.69 -6.18 -28.10
C ASN A 490 4.38 -7.45 -28.93
N SER A 491 5.35 -8.36 -29.02
CA SER A 491 5.18 -9.63 -29.71
C SER A 491 4.60 -10.68 -28.76
N THR A 492 3.74 -11.55 -29.29
CA THR A 492 3.17 -12.68 -28.55
C THR A 492 4.05 -13.92 -28.58
N SER A 493 5.02 -13.98 -29.50
CA SER A 493 6.06 -15.00 -29.54
C SER A 493 7.38 -14.46 -30.12
N PHE A 494 8.52 -14.99 -29.68
CA PHE A 494 9.83 -14.64 -30.23
C PHE A 494 10.91 -15.65 -29.87
N SER A 495 11.89 -15.84 -30.75
CA SER A 495 13.04 -16.71 -30.50
C SER A 495 14.00 -16.08 -29.49
N LEU A 496 14.44 -16.88 -28.52
CA LEU A 496 15.62 -16.61 -27.70
C LEU A 496 16.83 -16.68 -28.63
N GLY A 497 17.36 -15.51 -29.01
CA GLY A 497 18.59 -15.44 -29.81
C GLY A 497 19.79 -15.99 -29.04
N SER A 498 20.90 -16.24 -29.74
CA SER A 498 22.15 -16.75 -29.15
C SER A 498 22.83 -15.79 -28.16
N ASN A 499 22.39 -14.53 -28.09
CA ASN A 499 23.00 -13.49 -27.26
C ASN A 499 22.37 -13.35 -25.86
N VAL A 500 21.49 -14.27 -25.47
CA VAL A 500 20.96 -14.34 -24.10
C VAL A 500 22.08 -14.82 -23.19
N ARG A 501 22.36 -14.08 -22.11
CA ARG A 501 23.46 -14.40 -21.18
C ARG A 501 23.01 -14.29 -19.74
N ALA A 502 23.55 -15.14 -18.87
CA ALA A 502 23.41 -14.98 -17.43
C ALA A 502 24.06 -13.65 -16.99
N VAL A 503 23.48 -13.00 -15.99
CA VAL A 503 23.95 -11.71 -15.48
C VAL A 503 24.00 -11.72 -13.95
N VAL A 504 25.03 -11.12 -13.37
CA VAL A 504 25.13 -10.93 -11.93
C VAL A 504 24.26 -9.75 -11.53
N ALA A 505 23.35 -9.95 -10.58
CA ALA A 505 22.47 -8.92 -10.06
C ALA A 505 22.50 -8.88 -8.53
N MET A 506 22.24 -7.69 -7.99
CA MET A 506 22.02 -7.52 -6.55
C MET A 506 20.57 -7.85 -6.21
N PHE A 507 20.35 -8.63 -5.16
CA PHE A 507 19.02 -8.94 -4.67
C PHE A 507 18.93 -8.96 -3.14
N GLN A 508 17.74 -8.69 -2.63
CA GLN A 508 17.38 -8.90 -1.23
C GLN A 508 16.59 -10.20 -1.11
N ALA A 509 16.88 -11.00 -0.08
CA ALA A 509 16.04 -12.12 0.34
C ALA A 509 15.52 -11.88 1.76
N LYS A 510 14.20 -12.02 1.94
CA LYS A 510 13.52 -11.88 3.22
C LYS A 510 12.63 -13.09 3.45
N ALA A 511 13.00 -13.90 4.43
CA ALA A 511 12.18 -15.01 4.88
C ALA A 511 10.87 -14.50 5.55
N PRO A 512 9.79 -15.30 5.57
CA PRO A 512 8.48 -14.91 6.12
C PRO A 512 8.50 -14.34 7.54
N HIS A 513 9.46 -14.78 8.37
CA HIS A 513 9.58 -14.39 9.77
C HIS A 513 10.67 -13.34 10.02
N ALA A 514 11.47 -13.02 9.01
CA ALA A 514 12.54 -12.05 9.12
C ALA A 514 11.96 -10.63 9.22
N ALA A 515 12.58 -9.81 10.08
CA ALA A 515 12.25 -8.39 10.19
C ALA A 515 12.91 -7.56 9.08
N PHE A 516 14.10 -7.97 8.64
CA PHE A 516 14.92 -7.27 7.66
C PHE A 516 15.46 -8.26 6.62
N PRO A 517 15.50 -7.90 5.32
CA PRO A 517 16.13 -8.74 4.30
C PRO A 517 17.64 -8.80 4.45
N LYS A 518 18.25 -9.84 3.91
CA LYS A 518 19.70 -9.87 3.63
C LYS A 518 19.93 -9.52 2.17
N THR A 519 20.98 -8.75 1.90
CA THR A 519 21.39 -8.38 0.53
C THR A 519 22.50 -9.30 0.05
N TYR A 520 22.38 -9.72 -1.21
CA TYR A 520 23.26 -10.66 -1.88
C TYR A 520 23.56 -10.18 -3.30
N VAL A 521 24.66 -10.67 -3.88
CA VAL A 521 25.00 -10.49 -5.30
C VAL A 521 25.32 -11.85 -5.89
N ASN A 522 24.58 -12.25 -6.92
CA ASN A 522 24.75 -13.55 -7.59
C ASN A 522 24.09 -13.54 -8.99
N THR A 523 24.19 -14.63 -9.74
CA THR A 523 23.47 -14.86 -11.01
C THR A 523 22.08 -15.49 -10.83
N GLU A 524 21.72 -15.84 -9.60
CA GLU A 524 20.40 -16.39 -9.27
C GLU A 524 20.02 -16.07 -7.82
N VAL A 525 18.74 -16.29 -7.50
CA VAL A 525 18.25 -16.25 -6.12
C VAL A 525 18.73 -17.49 -5.36
N SER A 526 19.91 -17.38 -4.75
CA SER A 526 20.48 -18.41 -3.87
C SER A 526 21.09 -17.78 -2.63
N GLU A 527 20.57 -18.11 -1.45
CA GLU A 527 21.12 -17.63 -0.17
C GLU A 527 22.34 -18.43 0.31
N ARG A 528 22.59 -19.62 -0.27
CA ARG A 528 23.68 -20.52 0.14
C ARG A 528 25.00 -20.19 -0.54
N GLU A 529 24.93 -19.79 -1.80
CA GLU A 529 26.12 -19.60 -2.66
C GLU A 529 26.47 -18.12 -2.88
N ALA A 530 25.58 -17.21 -2.48
CA ALA A 530 25.78 -15.78 -2.72
C ALA A 530 26.65 -15.11 -1.65
N THR A 531 27.43 -14.12 -2.07
CA THR A 531 28.23 -13.29 -1.16
C THR A 531 27.32 -12.29 -0.46
N PRO A 532 27.22 -12.29 0.88
CA PRO A 532 26.44 -11.28 1.60
C PRO A 532 27.09 -9.91 1.44
N VAL A 533 26.28 -8.90 1.12
CA VAL A 533 26.73 -7.51 1.04
C VAL A 533 26.29 -6.79 2.31
N ASP A 534 27.24 -6.29 3.08
CA ASP A 534 26.94 -5.44 4.22
C ASP A 534 26.67 -4.01 3.73
N GLU A 535 25.39 -3.68 3.48
CA GLU A 535 24.97 -2.34 3.07
C GLU A 535 25.32 -1.26 4.11
N PHE A 536 25.64 -1.63 5.36
CA PHE A 536 25.89 -0.68 6.46
C PHE A 536 27.36 -0.31 6.66
N VAL A 537 28.31 -0.98 5.99
CA VAL A 537 29.75 -0.67 6.12
C VAL A 537 30.21 0.40 5.11
N GLY A 538 29.51 0.56 3.99
CA GLY A 538 29.91 1.45 2.89
C GLY A 538 29.60 2.95 3.06
N ALA A 539 28.81 3.34 4.07
CA ALA A 539 28.41 4.75 4.25
C ALA A 539 29.48 5.65 4.91
N ALA A 540 30.63 5.10 5.31
CA ALA A 540 31.70 5.83 5.98
C ALA A 540 32.76 6.43 5.03
N GLN A 541 32.67 6.22 3.71
CA GLN A 541 33.70 6.65 2.76
C GLN A 541 33.11 7.30 1.50
N THR A 542 32.42 8.41 1.67
CA THR A 542 32.37 9.45 0.63
C THR A 542 32.45 10.81 1.33
N PRO A 543 33.59 11.52 1.26
CA PRO A 543 33.62 12.92 1.65
C PRO A 543 32.68 13.67 0.70
N ARG A 544 31.75 14.45 1.29
CA ARG A 544 30.90 15.40 0.56
C ARG A 544 31.75 16.50 -0.07
#